data_AF-A0A8C6ZE49-F1
#
_entry.id   AF-A0A8C6ZE49-F1
#
_cell.length_a   1.000
_cell.length_b   1.000
_cell.length_c   1.000
_cell.angle_alpha   90.00
_cell.angle_beta   90.00
_cell.angle_gamma   90.00
#
_symmetry.space_group_name_H-M   'P 1'
#
loop_
_entity.id
_entity.type
_entity.pdbx_description
1 polymer ?
#
loop_
_entity_poly.entity_id
_entity_poly.type
_entity_poly.pdbx_seq_one_letter_code
_entity_poly.pdbx_strand_id
1 'polypeptide(L)'
;PGANPDGVLGAKTPKFALGRMANFKGHALPGSFFLLFGLWWSVKYPLRHLSQRATSEPLSSIKQQPPSLCVTQSIACVHAGMLAEQFVPDGPHLYLYSGEKRDWVKLMNWQHTTMYLFYGLSGMVDVLTYVFQAVPLGLDRLMLSLAVFVEGFLFYYHVLHRPMLDQHIHSLLLIAIFSGAFSTLLEVFLRDNIVLELFRAGITIIQGTWFWQIGVVLFQPWGGPMWDEKDHDNVMFLTMCFFWHWAGAVLLLTINYALVCWYGWGVRCRERMMLSALSSKDSQVLNTLEVQR
;
A
#
# COMPACT_ATOMS: atom_id res chain seq x y z
N PRO A 1 -60.21 -9.02 43.42
CA PRO A 1 -60.74 -8.67 42.09
C PRO A 1 -60.69 -7.14 41.89
N GLY A 2 -59.64 -6.67 41.21
CA GLY A 2 -59.39 -5.25 40.97
C GLY A 2 -57.93 -5.06 40.58
N ALA A 3 -57.61 -5.39 39.32
CA ALA A 3 -56.26 -5.32 38.78
C ALA A 3 -55.91 -3.87 38.39
N ASN A 4 -54.71 -3.47 38.82
CA ASN A 4 -54.02 -2.24 38.46
C ASN A 4 -53.46 -2.35 37.02
N PRO A 5 -53.71 -1.42 36.08
CA PRO A 5 -53.26 -1.54 34.70
C PRO A 5 -52.06 -0.64 34.37
N ASP A 6 -51.00 -0.64 35.19
CA ASP A 6 -49.77 0.10 34.88
C ASP A 6 -48.56 -0.85 34.86
N GLY A 7 -48.58 -1.76 33.89
CA GLY A 7 -47.47 -2.63 33.53
C GLY A 7 -46.72 -2.10 32.32
N VAL A 8 -46.13 -0.91 32.41
CA VAL A 8 -45.17 -0.43 31.40
C VAL A 8 -43.85 -1.18 31.64
N LEU A 9 -43.80 -2.43 31.19
CA LEU A 9 -42.55 -3.11 30.89
C LEU A 9 -41.86 -2.30 29.80
N GLY A 10 -40.86 -1.53 30.21
CA GLY A 10 -39.87 -0.96 29.31
C GLY A 10 -39.24 -2.08 28.50
N ALA A 11 -39.83 -2.33 27.33
CA ALA A 11 -39.22 -3.11 26.29
C ALA A 11 -37.90 -2.42 25.98
N LYS A 12 -36.80 -2.97 26.53
CA LYS A 12 -35.47 -2.75 25.98
C LYS A 12 -35.56 -3.20 24.53
N THR A 13 -35.82 -2.24 23.65
CA THR A 13 -35.59 -2.39 22.22
C THR A 13 -34.22 -3.05 22.09
N PRO A 14 -34.12 -4.23 21.45
CA PRO A 14 -32.82 -4.80 21.19
C PRO A 14 -32.10 -3.74 20.36
N LYS A 15 -31.04 -3.16 20.93
CA LYS A 15 -30.07 -2.41 20.14
C LYS A 15 -29.74 -3.33 18.99
N PHE A 16 -30.19 -2.95 17.79
CA PHE A 16 -29.78 -3.56 16.55
C PHE A 16 -28.28 -3.79 16.66
N ALA A 17 -27.86 -5.05 16.80
CA ALA A 17 -26.47 -5.46 16.67
C ALA A 17 -26.10 -5.42 15.18
N LEU A 18 -26.41 -4.30 14.53
CA LEU A 18 -26.05 -4.02 13.16
C LEU A 18 -24.69 -3.33 13.22
N GLY A 19 -23.66 -4.06 12.82
CA GLY A 19 -22.40 -3.49 12.36
C GLY A 19 -21.39 -3.10 13.44
N ARG A 20 -20.60 -4.08 13.90
CA ARG A 20 -19.17 -3.82 14.19
C ARG A 20 -18.34 -5.08 13.90
N MET A 21 -18.17 -5.39 12.61
CA MET A 21 -17.07 -6.25 12.14
C MET A 21 -15.77 -5.46 11.92
N ALA A 22 -15.80 -4.13 12.09
CA ALA A 22 -14.60 -3.30 12.08
C ALA A 22 -13.90 -3.45 13.44
N ASN A 23 -12.61 -3.76 13.42
CA ASN A 23 -11.76 -3.85 14.62
C ASN A 23 -10.38 -3.27 14.34
N PHE A 24 -9.60 -3.04 15.38
CA PHE A 24 -8.23 -2.50 15.27
C PHE A 24 -7.35 -3.32 14.33
N LYS A 25 -7.40 -4.66 14.42
CA LYS A 25 -6.59 -5.55 13.56
C LYS A 25 -6.96 -5.41 12.08
N GLY A 26 -8.25 -5.23 11.77
CA GLY A 26 -8.75 -4.99 10.42
C GLY A 26 -8.22 -3.70 9.79
N HIS A 27 -7.71 -2.75 10.58
CA HIS A 27 -7.07 -1.53 10.10
C HIS A 27 -5.53 -1.63 10.15
N ALA A 28 -4.99 -2.14 11.25
CA ALA A 28 -3.55 -2.27 11.45
C ALA A 28 -2.91 -3.25 10.46
N LEU A 29 -3.61 -4.34 10.10
CA LEU A 29 -3.09 -5.35 9.15
C LEU A 29 -2.90 -4.76 7.74
N PRO A 30 -3.92 -4.23 7.04
CA PRO A 30 -3.71 -3.60 5.73
C PRO A 30 -2.76 -2.41 5.84
N GLY A 31 -2.85 -1.61 6.90
CA GLY A 31 -1.92 -0.51 7.15
C GLY A 31 -0.46 -0.93 7.19
N SER A 32 -0.16 -2.08 7.81
CA SER A 32 1.18 -2.65 7.87
C SER A 32 1.67 -3.12 6.50
N PHE A 33 0.80 -3.77 5.71
CA PHE A 33 1.16 -4.17 4.34
C PHE A 33 1.53 -2.96 3.49
N PHE A 34 0.66 -1.94 3.42
CA PHE A 34 0.95 -0.72 2.66
C PHE A 34 2.22 -0.03 3.16
N LEU A 35 2.44 0.07 4.48
CA LEU A 35 3.69 0.60 5.02
C LEU A 35 4.93 -0.15 4.53
N LEU A 36 4.93 -1.48 4.61
CA LEU A 36 6.06 -2.31 4.18
C LEU A 36 6.36 -2.13 2.69
N PHE A 37 5.34 -2.13 1.84
CA PHE A 37 5.51 -1.91 0.40
C PHE A 37 5.99 -0.49 0.09
N GLY A 38 5.40 0.52 0.72
CA GLY A 38 5.77 1.92 0.53
C GLY A 38 7.23 2.17 0.96
N LEU A 39 7.65 1.63 2.11
CA LEU A 39 9.03 1.70 2.57
C LEU A 39 9.99 0.96 1.62
N TRP A 40 9.63 -0.25 1.21
CA TRP A 40 10.42 -1.01 0.24
C TRP A 40 10.61 -0.25 -1.08
N TRP A 41 9.53 0.31 -1.62
CA TRP A 41 9.55 1.12 -2.85
C TRP A 41 10.34 2.42 -2.68
N SER A 42 10.27 3.07 -1.52
CA SER A 42 11.02 4.29 -1.22
C SER A 42 12.54 4.13 -1.32
N VAL A 43 13.06 2.91 -1.16
CA VAL A 43 14.48 2.58 -1.30
C VAL A 43 14.78 1.95 -2.66
N LYS A 44 13.90 1.07 -3.14
CA LYS A 44 14.05 0.38 -4.43
C LYS A 44 14.13 1.36 -5.62
N TYR A 45 13.26 2.37 -5.66
CA TYR A 45 13.21 3.28 -6.82
C TYR A 45 14.45 4.17 -6.94
N PRO A 46 14.94 4.83 -5.87
CA PRO A 46 16.22 5.54 -5.92
C PRO A 46 17.39 4.65 -6.34
N LEU A 47 17.49 3.43 -5.79
CA LEU A 47 18.57 2.50 -6.13
C LEU A 47 18.57 2.17 -7.62
N ARG A 48 17.39 1.84 -8.16
CA ARG A 48 17.23 1.55 -9.60
C ARG A 48 17.58 2.77 -10.45
N HIS A 49 17.11 3.96 -10.07
CA HIS A 49 17.38 5.19 -10.79
C HIS A 49 18.88 5.51 -10.85
N LEU A 50 19.58 5.39 -9.72
CA LEU A 50 21.03 5.62 -9.67
C LEU A 50 21.82 4.53 -10.41
N SER A 51 21.40 3.27 -10.33
CA SER A 51 22.06 2.20 -11.09
C SER A 51 21.95 2.40 -12.60
N GLN A 52 20.76 2.79 -13.08
CA GLN A 52 20.53 3.09 -14.50
C GLN A 52 21.37 4.27 -14.97
N ARG A 53 21.56 5.30 -14.13
CA ARG A 53 22.42 6.44 -14.45
C ARG A 53 23.92 6.11 -14.44
N ALA A 54 24.33 5.03 -13.76
CA ALA A 54 25.73 4.63 -13.66
C ALA A 54 26.20 3.81 -14.87
N THR A 55 25.34 2.93 -15.39
CA THR A 55 25.56 2.21 -16.65
C THR A 55 25.12 3.07 -17.82
N SER A 56 26.05 3.50 -18.69
CA SER A 56 25.78 4.27 -19.92
C SER A 56 25.01 3.49 -21.00
N GLU A 57 24.30 2.42 -20.64
CA GLU A 57 23.56 1.58 -21.58
C GLU A 57 22.23 2.25 -21.95
N PRO A 58 21.86 2.31 -23.24
CA PRO A 58 20.59 2.85 -23.67
C PRO A 58 19.42 2.06 -23.08
N LEU A 59 18.24 2.70 -23.08
CA LEU A 59 16.90 2.26 -22.66
C LEU A 59 16.48 0.81 -23.03
N SER A 60 17.26 0.11 -23.87
CA SER A 60 17.01 -1.25 -24.38
C SER A 60 17.32 -2.38 -23.41
N SER A 61 18.13 -2.16 -22.37
CA SER A 61 18.39 -3.19 -21.35
C SER A 61 17.31 -3.19 -20.26
N ILE A 62 16.05 -3.31 -20.70
CA ILE A 62 14.98 -3.88 -19.87
C ILE A 62 15.32 -5.36 -19.69
N LYS A 63 16.41 -5.66 -18.98
CA LYS A 63 16.46 -6.91 -18.22
C LYS A 63 15.40 -6.72 -17.17
N GLN A 64 14.20 -7.22 -17.50
CA GLN A 64 13.10 -7.39 -16.57
C GLN A 64 13.73 -7.96 -15.31
N GLN A 65 13.84 -7.15 -14.25
CA GLN A 65 14.32 -7.68 -12.99
C GLN A 65 13.31 -8.76 -12.60
N PRO A 66 13.76 -9.94 -12.16
CA PRO A 66 12.84 -10.97 -11.70
C PRO A 66 11.85 -10.35 -10.72
N PRO A 67 10.56 -10.75 -10.78
CA PRO A 67 9.61 -10.35 -9.75
C PRO A 67 10.30 -10.65 -8.43
N SER A 68 10.56 -9.61 -7.65
CA SER A 68 11.25 -9.79 -6.38
C SER A 68 10.51 -10.86 -5.59
N LEU A 69 11.20 -11.67 -4.79
CA LEU A 69 10.58 -12.67 -3.90
C LEU A 69 9.31 -12.13 -3.20
N CYS A 70 9.34 -10.83 -2.86
CA CYS A 70 8.21 -10.06 -2.36
C CYS A 70 6.93 -10.12 -3.24
N VAL A 71 7.02 -9.96 -4.57
CA VAL A 71 5.85 -9.99 -5.49
C VAL A 71 5.19 -11.38 -5.48
N THR A 72 5.98 -12.44 -5.60
CA THR A 72 5.45 -13.82 -5.57
C THR A 72 4.83 -14.16 -4.21
N GLN A 73 5.46 -13.76 -3.11
CA GLN A 73 4.89 -13.91 -1.77
C GLN A 73 3.58 -13.14 -1.61
N SER A 74 3.50 -11.94 -2.19
CA SER A 74 2.32 -11.09 -2.09
C SER A 74 1.13 -11.68 -2.85
N ILE A 75 1.36 -12.25 -4.04
CA ILE A 75 0.33 -12.99 -4.78
C ILE A 75 -0.19 -14.15 -3.92
N ALA A 76 0.70 -14.94 -3.32
CA ALA A 76 0.31 -16.05 -2.47
C ALA A 76 -0.50 -15.58 -1.25
N CYS A 77 -0.07 -14.50 -0.59
CA CYS A 77 -0.79 -13.91 0.55
C CYS A 77 -2.19 -13.42 0.16
N VAL A 78 -2.34 -12.75 -0.99
CA VAL A 78 -3.62 -12.24 -1.46
C VAL A 78 -4.60 -13.38 -1.80
N HIS A 79 -4.13 -14.44 -2.46
CA HIS A 79 -4.95 -15.61 -2.74
C HIS A 79 -5.30 -16.38 -1.47
N ALA A 80 -4.36 -16.55 -0.55
CA ALA A 80 -4.63 -17.15 0.76
C ALA A 80 -5.66 -16.33 1.56
N GLY A 81 -5.57 -15.00 1.54
CA GLY A 81 -6.55 -14.10 2.15
C GLY A 81 -7.94 -14.23 1.54
N MET A 82 -8.03 -14.32 0.21
CA MET A 82 -9.29 -14.56 -0.50
C MET A 82 -9.93 -15.90 -0.09
N LEU A 83 -9.15 -16.97 -0.05
CA LEU A 83 -9.63 -18.28 0.38
C LEU A 83 -10.06 -18.27 1.85
N ALA A 84 -9.29 -17.61 2.72
CA ALA A 84 -9.63 -17.49 4.14
C ALA A 84 -10.93 -16.72 4.36
N GLU A 85 -11.15 -15.61 3.66
CA GLU A 85 -12.40 -14.83 3.75
C GLU A 85 -13.62 -15.62 3.28
N GLN A 86 -13.45 -16.50 2.29
CA GLN A 86 -14.54 -17.30 1.72
C GLN A 86 -14.83 -18.59 2.50
N PHE A 87 -13.80 -19.29 2.97
CA PHE A 87 -13.91 -20.69 3.41
C PHE A 87 -13.54 -20.95 4.87
N VAL A 88 -13.24 -19.91 5.67
CA VAL A 88 -13.24 -20.05 7.14
C VAL A 88 -14.58 -20.66 7.60
N PRO A 89 -14.68 -21.41 8.72
CA PRO A 89 -15.94 -22.05 9.11
C PRO A 89 -17.15 -21.10 9.12
N ASP A 90 -16.93 -19.86 9.54
CA ASP A 90 -17.96 -18.81 9.51
C ASP A 90 -18.09 -18.08 8.16
N GLY A 91 -17.35 -18.44 7.11
CA GLY A 91 -17.32 -17.72 5.83
C GLY A 91 -18.64 -17.76 5.05
N PRO A 92 -18.78 -16.97 3.98
CA PRO A 92 -19.92 -17.05 3.07
C PRO A 92 -19.95 -18.33 2.23
N HIS A 93 -18.85 -19.08 2.11
CA HIS A 93 -18.73 -20.33 1.33
C HIS A 93 -19.29 -20.21 -0.10
N LEU A 94 -19.01 -19.08 -0.77
CA LEU A 94 -19.51 -18.72 -2.11
C LEU A 94 -21.04 -18.54 -2.23
N TYR A 95 -21.77 -18.54 -1.12
CA TYR A 95 -23.18 -18.15 -1.11
C TYR A 95 -23.30 -16.63 -1.09
N LEU A 96 -23.99 -16.08 -2.09
CA LEU A 96 -24.26 -14.64 -2.18
C LEU A 96 -25.52 -14.25 -1.40
N TYR A 97 -26.54 -15.12 -1.45
CA TYR A 97 -27.83 -14.94 -0.80
C TYR A 97 -28.19 -16.19 0.00
N SER A 98 -28.94 -16.00 1.09
CA SER A 98 -29.51 -17.07 1.89
C SER A 98 -30.95 -16.77 2.31
N GLY A 99 -31.69 -17.84 2.60
CA GLY A 99 -33.09 -17.78 3.03
C GLY A 99 -34.08 -17.37 1.93
N GLU A 100 -35.37 -17.44 2.26
CA GLU A 100 -36.47 -17.12 1.34
C GLU A 100 -36.48 -15.65 0.92
N LYS A 101 -36.03 -14.74 1.79
CA LYS A 101 -35.99 -13.29 1.55
C LYS A 101 -34.80 -12.84 0.69
N ARG A 102 -33.88 -13.75 0.33
CA ARG A 102 -32.61 -13.46 -0.38
C ARG A 102 -31.80 -12.37 0.32
N ASP A 103 -31.55 -12.56 1.61
CA ASP A 103 -30.68 -11.66 2.37
C ASP A 103 -29.22 -11.90 2.01
N TRP A 104 -28.42 -10.83 1.97
CA TRP A 104 -26.99 -10.90 1.65
C TRP A 104 -26.22 -11.68 2.71
N VAL A 105 -25.43 -12.65 2.29
CA VAL A 105 -24.55 -13.41 3.18
C VAL A 105 -23.21 -12.70 3.29
N LYS A 106 -22.89 -12.16 4.47
CA LYS A 106 -21.57 -11.60 4.79
C LYS A 106 -21.01 -10.67 3.71
N LEU A 107 -21.80 -9.68 3.31
CA LEU A 107 -21.49 -8.76 2.21
C LEU A 107 -20.12 -8.07 2.35
N MET A 108 -19.67 -7.81 3.57
CA MET A 108 -18.34 -7.26 3.82
C MET A 108 -17.20 -8.19 3.37
N ASN A 109 -17.32 -9.49 3.62
CA ASN A 109 -16.35 -10.48 3.18
C ASN A 109 -16.30 -10.56 1.64
N TRP A 110 -17.43 -10.36 0.98
CA TRP A 110 -17.48 -10.24 -0.49
C TRP A 110 -16.74 -9.00 -1.00
N GLN A 111 -16.88 -7.83 -0.36
CA GLN A 111 -16.10 -6.64 -0.71
C GLN A 111 -14.59 -6.89 -0.58
N HIS A 112 -14.14 -7.51 0.53
CA HIS A 112 -12.72 -7.88 0.69
C HIS A 112 -12.26 -8.90 -0.35
N THR A 113 -13.09 -9.90 -0.66
CA THR A 113 -12.80 -10.93 -1.67
C THR A 113 -12.62 -10.28 -3.05
N THR A 114 -13.48 -9.34 -3.43
CA THR A 114 -13.35 -8.57 -4.67
C THR A 114 -12.07 -7.74 -4.68
N MET A 115 -11.76 -7.04 -3.59
CA MET A 115 -10.51 -6.28 -3.48
C MET A 115 -9.28 -7.18 -3.65
N TYR A 116 -9.22 -8.31 -2.96
CA TYR A 116 -8.15 -9.30 -3.09
C TYR A 116 -8.06 -9.87 -4.51
N LEU A 117 -9.17 -10.10 -5.19
CA LEU A 117 -9.17 -10.58 -6.57
C LEU A 117 -8.42 -9.62 -7.49
N PHE A 118 -8.71 -8.32 -7.44
CA PHE A 118 -8.05 -7.35 -8.31
C PHE A 118 -6.57 -7.15 -7.98
N TYR A 119 -6.19 -7.14 -6.71
CA TYR A 119 -4.78 -7.14 -6.32
C TYR A 119 -4.04 -8.42 -6.75
N GLY A 120 -4.72 -9.57 -6.69
CA GLY A 120 -4.21 -10.86 -7.19
C GLY A 120 -4.00 -10.84 -8.70
N LEU A 121 -4.98 -10.33 -9.46
CA LEU A 121 -4.88 -10.14 -10.91
C LEU A 121 -3.71 -9.22 -11.28
N SER A 122 -3.54 -8.10 -10.56
CA SER A 122 -2.39 -7.18 -10.76
C SER A 122 -1.06 -7.90 -10.56
N GLY A 123 -0.91 -8.64 -9.46
CA GLY A 123 0.33 -9.39 -9.22
C GLY A 123 0.58 -10.48 -10.27
N MET A 124 -0.46 -11.14 -10.78
CA MET A 124 -0.30 -12.08 -11.89
C MET A 124 0.17 -11.40 -13.18
N VAL A 125 -0.37 -10.22 -13.50
CA VAL A 125 0.07 -9.44 -14.66
C VAL A 125 1.52 -8.99 -14.52
N ASP A 126 1.98 -8.62 -13.31
CA ASP A 126 3.38 -8.30 -13.06
C ASP A 126 4.29 -9.50 -13.38
N VAL A 127 3.90 -10.71 -12.96
CA VAL A 127 4.64 -11.95 -13.26
C VAL A 127 4.57 -12.29 -14.75
N LEU A 128 3.40 -12.17 -15.38
CA LEU A 128 3.25 -12.42 -16.82
C LEU A 128 4.11 -11.47 -17.65
N THR A 129 4.17 -10.20 -17.27
CA THR A 129 5.01 -9.19 -17.95
C THR A 129 6.49 -9.56 -17.87
N TYR A 130 6.91 -10.24 -16.80
CA TYR A 130 8.27 -10.78 -16.67
C TYR A 130 8.49 -12.08 -17.46
N VAL A 131 7.53 -13.01 -17.46
CA VAL A 131 7.71 -14.32 -18.11
C VAL A 131 7.57 -14.21 -19.64
N PHE A 132 6.67 -13.35 -20.11
CA PHE A 132 6.30 -13.26 -21.52
C PHE A 132 6.63 -11.87 -22.09
N GLN A 133 7.50 -11.84 -23.10
CA GLN A 133 7.85 -10.61 -23.82
C GLN A 133 6.71 -10.06 -24.69
N ALA A 134 5.64 -10.85 -24.92
CA ALA A 134 4.49 -10.45 -25.72
C ALA A 134 3.49 -9.55 -24.97
N VAL A 135 3.64 -9.37 -23.66
CA VAL A 135 2.72 -8.55 -22.86
C VAL A 135 2.95 -7.06 -23.18
N PRO A 136 1.88 -6.29 -23.46
CA PRO A 136 2.01 -4.85 -23.73
C PRO A 136 2.70 -4.12 -22.58
N LEU A 137 3.63 -3.23 -22.94
CA LEU A 137 4.33 -2.38 -21.97
C LEU A 137 3.32 -1.48 -21.23
N GLY A 138 3.37 -1.49 -19.90
CA GLY A 138 2.48 -0.66 -19.06
C GLY A 138 1.21 -1.37 -18.58
N LEU A 139 0.94 -2.61 -19.04
CA LEU A 139 -0.20 -3.39 -18.56
C LEU A 139 -0.09 -3.69 -17.05
N ASP A 140 1.13 -3.90 -16.54
CA ASP A 140 1.47 -4.02 -15.12
C ASP A 140 0.96 -2.82 -14.30
N ARG A 141 1.30 -1.61 -14.75
CA ARG A 141 0.88 -0.35 -14.10
C ARG A 141 -0.62 -0.10 -14.23
N LEU A 142 -1.21 -0.42 -15.39
CA LEU A 142 -2.65 -0.29 -15.60
C LEU A 142 -3.43 -1.21 -14.66
N MET A 143 -3.00 -2.46 -14.52
CA MET A 143 -3.67 -3.41 -13.63
C MET A 143 -3.52 -3.05 -12.16
N LEU A 144 -2.36 -2.51 -11.75
CA LEU A 144 -2.19 -1.97 -10.40
C LEU A 144 -3.11 -0.77 -10.16
N SER A 145 -3.15 0.18 -11.10
CA SER A 145 -4.06 1.34 -11.01
C SER A 145 -5.52 0.91 -10.90
N LEU A 146 -5.94 -0.06 -11.72
CA LEU A 146 -7.29 -0.62 -11.68
C LEU A 146 -7.61 -1.27 -10.33
N ALA A 147 -6.66 -2.02 -9.75
CA ALA A 147 -6.84 -2.62 -8.43
C ALA A 147 -7.04 -1.55 -7.33
N VAL A 148 -6.25 -0.48 -7.36
CA VAL A 148 -6.37 0.64 -6.41
C VAL A 148 -7.67 1.43 -6.64
N PHE A 149 -8.14 1.57 -7.89
CA PHE A 149 -9.46 2.15 -8.17
C PHE A 149 -10.60 1.30 -7.59
N VAL A 150 -10.55 -0.02 -7.78
CA VAL A 150 -11.55 -0.94 -7.21
C VAL A 150 -11.56 -0.86 -5.69
N GLU A 151 -10.39 -0.82 -5.05
CA GLU A 151 -10.29 -0.55 -3.60
C GLU A 151 -10.98 0.76 -3.25
N GLY A 152 -10.65 1.87 -3.92
CA GLY A 152 -11.23 3.19 -3.65
C GLY A 152 -12.77 3.22 -3.78
N PHE A 153 -13.33 2.60 -4.82
CA PHE A 153 -14.78 2.56 -5.01
C PHE A 153 -15.49 1.67 -3.99
N LEU A 154 -14.95 0.48 -3.70
CA LEU A 154 -15.51 -0.39 -2.66
C LEU A 154 -15.48 0.30 -1.30
N PHE A 155 -14.38 0.98 -0.99
CA PHE A 155 -14.19 1.69 0.26
C PHE A 155 -15.08 2.93 0.37
N TYR A 156 -15.32 3.66 -0.73
CA TYR A 156 -16.24 4.79 -0.75
C TYR A 156 -17.66 4.39 -0.31
N TYR A 157 -18.20 3.32 -0.88
CA TYR A 157 -19.53 2.84 -0.51
C TYR A 157 -19.56 2.13 0.84
N HIS A 158 -18.42 1.66 1.35
CA HIS A 158 -18.30 1.14 2.72
C HIS A 158 -18.47 2.23 3.79
N VAL A 159 -18.00 3.44 3.47
CA VAL A 159 -17.91 4.58 4.39
C VAL A 159 -19.19 5.42 4.37
N LEU A 160 -19.99 5.30 3.30
CA LEU A 160 -21.25 6.01 3.17
C LEU A 160 -22.19 5.66 4.34
N HIS A 161 -22.75 6.69 4.98
CA HIS A 161 -23.66 6.60 6.15
C HIS A 161 -23.01 6.18 7.49
N ARG A 162 -21.70 6.32 7.63
CA ARG A 162 -21.03 6.26 8.94
C ARG A 162 -21.20 7.56 9.74
N PRO A 163 -20.97 7.55 11.06
CA PRO A 163 -20.93 8.78 11.85
C PRO A 163 -19.90 9.79 11.31
N MET A 164 -20.10 11.08 11.57
CA MET A 164 -19.33 12.17 10.94
C MET A 164 -17.82 12.00 11.05
N LEU A 165 -17.30 11.73 12.25
CA LEU A 165 -15.86 11.54 12.47
C LEU A 165 -15.32 10.31 11.72
N ASP A 166 -16.02 9.18 11.82
CA ASP A 166 -15.68 7.93 11.15
C ASP A 166 -15.68 8.09 9.63
N GLN A 167 -16.69 8.77 9.09
CA GLN A 167 -16.78 9.12 7.68
C GLN A 167 -15.64 10.03 7.24
N HIS A 168 -15.29 11.05 8.04
CA HIS A 168 -14.25 12.01 7.72
C HIS A 168 -12.86 11.37 7.64
N ILE A 169 -12.46 10.60 8.66
CA ILE A 169 -11.13 9.96 8.68
C ILE A 169 -10.95 8.97 7.53
N HIS A 170 -12.01 8.25 7.17
CA HIS A 170 -11.99 7.34 6.03
C HIS A 170 -12.03 8.09 4.69
N SER A 171 -12.67 9.26 4.62
CA SER A 171 -12.64 10.11 3.43
C SER A 171 -11.23 10.65 3.14
N LEU A 172 -10.46 10.99 4.17
CA LEU A 172 -9.04 11.35 4.03
C LEU A 172 -8.21 10.18 3.46
N LEU A 173 -8.51 8.95 3.87
CA LEU A 173 -7.90 7.75 3.29
C LEU A 173 -8.25 7.60 1.80
N LEU A 174 -9.52 7.82 1.42
CA LEU A 174 -9.96 7.77 0.03
C LEU A 174 -9.21 8.77 -0.85
N ILE A 175 -8.90 9.97 -0.34
CA ILE A 175 -8.08 10.96 -1.06
C ILE A 175 -6.71 10.35 -1.39
N ALA A 176 -6.06 9.67 -0.43
CA ALA A 176 -4.78 9.01 -0.66
C ALA A 176 -4.92 7.87 -1.69
N ILE A 177 -5.93 7.00 -1.55
CA ILE A 177 -6.17 5.86 -2.46
C ILE A 177 -6.38 6.35 -3.91
N PHE A 178 -7.30 7.29 -4.14
CA PHE A 178 -7.55 7.80 -5.49
C PHE A 178 -6.34 8.55 -6.04
N SER A 179 -5.61 9.33 -5.23
CA SER A 179 -4.35 9.95 -5.67
C SER A 179 -3.33 8.90 -6.12
N GLY A 180 -3.24 7.78 -5.40
CA GLY A 180 -2.39 6.65 -5.76
C GLY A 180 -2.83 5.98 -7.05
N ALA A 181 -4.14 5.76 -7.23
CA ALA A 181 -4.72 5.19 -8.44
C ALA A 181 -4.41 6.05 -9.68
N PHE A 182 -4.65 7.37 -9.59
CA PHE A 182 -4.36 8.32 -10.66
C PHE A 182 -2.86 8.44 -10.95
N SER A 183 -2.00 8.49 -9.91
CA SER A 183 -0.55 8.50 -10.10
C SER A 183 -0.08 7.25 -10.84
N THR A 184 -0.56 6.08 -10.43
CA THR A 184 -0.21 4.81 -11.06
C THR A 184 -0.69 4.74 -12.50
N LEU A 185 -1.89 5.28 -12.78
CA LEU A 185 -2.42 5.39 -14.15
C LEU A 185 -1.53 6.28 -15.02
N LEU A 186 -1.04 7.38 -14.47
CA LEU A 186 -0.16 8.30 -15.19
C LEU A 186 1.17 7.63 -15.55
N GLU A 187 1.68 6.73 -14.72
CA GLU A 187 2.90 5.95 -15.01
C GLU A 187 2.73 4.99 -16.21
N VAL A 188 1.51 4.69 -16.66
CA VAL A 188 1.27 3.96 -17.92
C VAL A 188 1.80 4.75 -19.11
N PHE A 189 1.65 6.07 -19.08
CA PHE A 189 2.10 6.98 -20.13
C PHE A 189 3.50 7.54 -19.85
N LEU A 190 3.79 7.88 -18.59
CA LEU A 190 5.05 8.48 -18.14
C LEU A 190 5.92 7.45 -17.41
N ARG A 191 6.25 6.39 -18.14
CA ARG A 191 7.00 5.24 -17.61
C ARG A 191 8.39 5.62 -17.10
N ASP A 192 8.79 4.96 -16.00
CA ASP A 192 10.10 5.06 -15.36
C ASP A 192 10.48 6.48 -14.93
N ASN A 193 9.46 7.33 -14.73
CA ASN A 193 9.62 8.65 -14.13
C ASN A 193 9.77 8.50 -12.61
N ILE A 194 11.00 8.72 -12.13
CA ILE A 194 11.34 8.60 -10.70
C ILE A 194 10.45 9.46 -9.79
N VAL A 195 9.96 10.61 -10.25
CA VAL A 195 9.08 11.48 -9.46
C VAL A 195 7.75 10.80 -9.21
N LEU A 196 7.14 10.21 -10.26
CA LEU A 196 5.87 9.49 -10.12
C LEU A 196 6.03 8.23 -9.25
N GLU A 197 7.15 7.53 -9.40
CA GLU A 197 7.43 6.32 -8.63
C GLU A 197 7.65 6.62 -7.14
N LEU A 198 8.36 7.70 -6.82
CA LEU A 198 8.51 8.20 -5.44
C LEU A 198 7.19 8.74 -4.89
N PHE A 199 6.39 9.41 -5.71
CA PHE A 199 5.08 9.90 -5.30
C PHE A 199 4.13 8.74 -4.96
N ARG A 200 4.10 7.69 -5.79
CA ARG A 200 3.36 6.45 -5.49
C ARG A 200 3.85 5.81 -4.20
N ALA A 201 5.18 5.67 -4.01
CA ALA A 201 5.73 5.15 -2.76
C ALA A 201 5.30 5.99 -1.53
N GLY A 202 5.32 7.32 -1.65
CA GLY A 202 4.87 8.25 -0.61
C GLY A 202 3.39 8.09 -0.27
N ILE A 203 2.52 8.05 -1.28
CA ILE A 203 1.09 7.82 -1.08
C ILE A 203 0.85 6.46 -0.42
N THR A 204 1.55 5.41 -0.82
CA THR A 204 1.41 4.09 -0.19
C THR A 204 1.84 4.11 1.29
N ILE A 205 2.87 4.88 1.65
CA ILE A 205 3.25 5.11 3.06
C ILE A 205 2.13 5.87 3.80
N ILE A 206 1.57 6.92 3.19
CA ILE A 206 0.47 7.70 3.77
C ILE A 206 -0.75 6.80 4.00
N GLN A 207 -1.16 6.01 2.99
CA GLN A 207 -2.25 5.05 3.09
C GLN A 207 -2.01 4.08 4.26
N GLY A 208 -0.80 3.52 4.37
CA GLY A 208 -0.46 2.58 5.43
C GLY A 208 -0.45 3.20 6.85
N THR A 209 0.21 4.35 7.02
CA THR A 209 0.21 5.07 8.30
C THR A 209 -1.18 5.57 8.69
N TRP A 210 -2.00 5.95 7.71
CA TRP A 210 -3.35 6.46 7.96
C TRP A 210 -4.33 5.35 8.32
N PHE A 211 -4.21 4.15 7.75
CA PHE A 211 -4.92 2.96 8.25
C PHE A 211 -4.63 2.71 9.74
N TRP A 212 -3.37 2.85 10.16
CA TRP A 212 -3.02 2.78 11.59
C TRP A 212 -3.68 3.91 12.39
N GLN A 213 -3.66 5.14 11.89
CA GLN A 213 -4.30 6.27 12.54
C GLN A 213 -5.80 6.05 12.74
N ILE A 214 -6.52 5.56 11.72
CA ILE A 214 -7.95 5.19 11.82
C ILE A 214 -8.15 4.13 12.92
N GLY A 215 -7.32 3.09 12.90
CA GLY A 215 -7.36 2.04 13.92
C GLY A 215 -7.20 2.59 15.34
N VAL A 216 -6.23 3.49 15.54
CA VAL A 216 -5.98 4.13 16.84
C VAL A 216 -7.17 4.98 17.26
N VAL A 217 -7.66 5.87 16.39
CA VAL A 217 -8.74 6.81 16.70
C VAL A 217 -10.03 6.06 17.07
N LEU A 218 -10.45 5.08 16.26
CA LEU A 218 -11.73 4.39 16.44
C LEU A 218 -11.75 3.34 17.53
N PHE A 219 -10.61 2.71 17.84
CA PHE A 219 -10.57 1.55 18.75
C PHE A 219 -9.78 1.77 20.03
N GLN A 220 -8.98 2.84 20.13
CA GLN A 220 -8.15 3.15 21.30
C GLN A 220 -7.45 1.90 21.86
N PRO A 221 -6.51 1.29 21.11
CA PRO A 221 -5.92 -0.01 21.48
C PRO A 221 -5.21 0.00 22.85
N TRP A 222 -4.87 1.18 23.37
CA TRP A 222 -4.23 1.39 24.66
C TRP A 222 -5.20 1.81 25.78
N GLY A 223 -6.51 1.71 25.56
CA GLY A 223 -7.53 2.03 26.57
C GLY A 223 -7.71 3.52 26.85
N GLY A 224 -7.35 4.38 25.90
CA GLY A 224 -7.61 5.83 25.97
C GLY A 224 -9.10 6.17 25.86
N PRO A 225 -9.48 7.43 26.17
CA PRO A 225 -10.86 7.89 26.01
C PRO A 225 -11.28 7.81 24.54
N MET A 226 -12.54 7.42 24.29
CA MET A 226 -13.12 7.43 22.95
C MET A 226 -13.25 8.86 22.44
N TRP A 227 -13.03 9.04 21.14
CA TRP A 227 -13.19 10.33 20.47
C TRP A 227 -14.67 10.69 20.37
N ASP A 228 -14.99 11.98 20.56
CA ASP A 228 -16.34 12.47 20.31
C ASP A 228 -16.56 12.61 18.80
N GLU A 229 -17.47 11.80 18.26
CA GLU A 229 -17.79 11.75 16.84
C GLU A 229 -18.53 13.00 16.33
N LYS A 230 -19.05 13.84 17.22
CA LYS A 230 -19.79 15.07 16.89
C LYS A 230 -18.96 16.33 17.07
N ASP A 231 -17.79 16.22 17.66
CA ASP A 231 -16.91 17.34 17.91
C ASP A 231 -16.19 17.76 16.62
N HIS A 232 -16.35 19.03 16.25
CA HIS A 232 -15.72 19.60 15.07
C HIS A 232 -14.21 19.76 15.24
N ASP A 233 -13.73 19.99 16.46
CA ASP A 233 -12.31 20.19 16.75
C ASP A 233 -11.53 18.90 16.46
N ASN A 234 -12.13 17.74 16.71
CA ASN A 234 -11.57 16.43 16.34
C ASN A 234 -11.41 16.29 14.82
N VAL A 235 -12.37 16.78 14.04
CA VAL A 235 -12.28 16.79 12.56
C VAL A 235 -11.18 17.71 12.06
N MET A 236 -11.05 18.91 12.64
CA MET A 236 -9.97 19.84 12.33
C MET A 236 -8.60 19.24 12.67
N PHE A 237 -8.45 18.67 13.87
CA PHE A 237 -7.21 18.03 14.32
C PHE A 237 -6.80 16.87 13.41
N LEU A 238 -7.74 16.00 13.04
CA LEU A 238 -7.45 14.84 12.18
C LEU A 238 -7.09 15.28 10.75
N THR A 239 -7.71 16.34 10.24
CA THR A 239 -7.33 16.93 8.95
C THR A 239 -5.89 17.45 8.99
N MET A 240 -5.53 18.17 10.06
CA MET A 240 -4.15 18.61 10.27
C MET A 240 -3.20 17.40 10.37
N CYS A 241 -3.54 16.40 11.19
CA CYS A 241 -2.78 15.17 11.39
C CYS A 241 -2.52 14.44 10.07
N PHE A 242 -3.49 14.37 9.16
CA PHE A 242 -3.31 13.80 7.83
C PHE A 242 -2.16 14.46 7.06
N PHE A 243 -2.09 15.80 7.08
CA PHE A 243 -0.99 16.50 6.41
C PHE A 243 0.35 16.43 7.14
N TRP A 244 0.34 16.15 8.46
CA TRP A 244 1.58 15.76 9.16
C TRP A 244 2.11 14.40 8.67
N HIS A 245 1.23 13.44 8.36
CA HIS A 245 1.64 12.19 7.72
C HIS A 245 2.22 12.42 6.33
N TRP A 246 1.66 13.35 5.54
CA TRP A 246 2.25 13.77 4.26
C TRP A 246 3.66 14.36 4.44
N ALA A 247 3.83 15.29 5.38
CA ALA A 247 5.13 15.88 5.67
C ALA A 247 6.14 14.80 6.10
N GLY A 248 5.73 13.87 6.97
CA GLY A 248 6.54 12.74 7.40
C GLY A 248 6.92 11.81 6.24
N ALA A 249 6.01 11.50 5.33
CA ALA A 249 6.29 10.68 4.15
C ALA A 249 7.29 11.35 3.21
N VAL A 250 7.15 12.66 2.95
CA VAL A 250 8.10 13.44 2.13
C VAL A 250 9.49 13.47 2.78
N LEU A 251 9.55 13.69 4.10
CA LEU A 251 10.81 13.67 4.84
C LEU A 251 11.49 12.30 4.72
N LEU A 252 10.74 11.22 4.94
CA LEU A 252 11.25 9.86 4.84
C LEU A 252 11.75 9.52 3.42
N LEU A 253 11.00 9.88 2.38
CA LEU A 253 11.44 9.73 0.99
C LEU A 253 12.74 10.49 0.72
N THR A 254 12.84 11.72 1.23
CA THR A 254 14.02 12.57 1.06
C THR A 254 15.25 11.97 1.75
N ILE A 255 15.09 11.47 2.98
CA ILE A 255 16.14 10.78 3.73
C ILE A 255 16.58 9.53 2.98
N ASN A 256 15.65 8.68 2.55
CA ASN A 256 15.97 7.45 1.83
C ASN A 256 16.69 7.73 0.51
N TYR A 257 16.24 8.74 -0.24
CA TYR A 257 16.92 9.17 -1.46
C TYR A 257 18.35 9.66 -1.17
N ALA A 258 18.53 10.51 -0.14
CA ALA A 258 19.84 11.02 0.25
C ALA A 258 20.79 9.91 0.70
N LEU A 259 20.30 8.94 1.50
CA LEU A 259 21.08 7.77 1.94
C LEU A 259 21.52 6.90 0.76
N VAL A 260 20.63 6.67 -0.21
CA VAL A 260 20.94 5.91 -1.42
C VAL A 260 21.97 6.64 -2.30
N CYS A 261 21.85 7.97 -2.45
CA CYS A 261 22.86 8.79 -3.13
C CYS A 261 24.21 8.74 -2.42
N TRP A 262 24.23 8.86 -1.09
CA TRP A 262 25.45 8.77 -0.28
C TRP A 262 26.14 7.42 -0.44
N TYR A 263 25.37 6.33 -0.33
CA TYR A 263 25.88 4.97 -0.52
C TYR A 263 26.44 4.76 -1.94
N GLY A 264 25.69 5.17 -2.97
CA GLY A 264 26.12 5.06 -4.36
C GLY A 264 27.39 5.87 -4.65
N TRP A 265 27.51 7.07 -4.07
CA TRP A 265 28.73 7.88 -4.17
C TRP A 265 29.94 7.20 -3.52
N GLY A 266 29.77 6.67 -2.30
CA GLY A 266 30.83 5.97 -1.58
C GLY A 266 31.37 4.75 -2.33
N VAL A 267 30.49 3.95 -2.95
CA VAL A 267 30.89 2.81 -3.79
C VAL A 267 31.69 3.28 -5.01
N ARG A 268 31.21 4.30 -5.72
CA ARG A 268 31.88 4.80 -6.94
C ARG A 268 33.22 5.48 -6.66
N CYS A 269 33.37 6.14 -5.51
CA CYS A 269 34.65 6.65 -5.05
C CYS A 269 35.64 5.53 -4.76
N ARG A 270 35.19 4.44 -4.13
CA ARG A 270 36.03 3.26 -3.85
C ARG A 270 36.51 2.57 -5.12
N GLU A 271 35.61 2.37 -6.10
CA GLU A 271 35.97 1.78 -7.40
C GLU A 271 37.01 2.63 -8.14
N ARG A 272 36.83 3.95 -8.18
CA ARG A 272 37.82 4.86 -8.81
C ARG A 272 39.18 4.80 -8.14
N MET A 273 39.23 4.76 -6.80
CA MET A 273 40.49 4.60 -6.07
C MET A 273 41.18 3.26 -6.39
N MET A 274 40.42 2.15 -6.47
CA MET A 274 40.98 0.84 -6.84
C MET A 274 41.51 0.83 -8.29
N LEU A 275 40.77 1.38 -9.24
CA LEU A 275 41.21 1.48 -10.64
C LEU A 275 42.47 2.35 -10.77
N SER A 276 42.55 3.47 -10.06
CA SER A 276 43.77 4.29 -10.04
C SER A 276 44.97 3.56 -9.43
N ALA A 277 44.74 2.75 -8.38
CA ALA A 277 45.81 1.97 -7.75
C ALA A 277 46.31 0.83 -8.64
N LEU A 278 45.41 0.16 -9.38
CA LEU A 278 45.77 -0.86 -10.37
C LEU A 278 46.55 -0.26 -11.54
N SER A 279 46.05 0.83 -12.13
CA SER A 279 46.74 1.55 -13.21
C SER A 279 48.13 2.03 -12.79
N SER A 280 48.28 2.55 -11.57
CA SER A 280 49.59 2.95 -11.05
C SER A 280 50.56 1.77 -10.88
N LYS A 281 50.08 0.58 -10.50
CA LYS A 281 50.92 -0.62 -10.39
C LYS A 281 51.37 -1.10 -11.77
N ASP A 282 50.45 -1.13 -12.74
CA ASP A 282 50.77 -1.56 -14.10
C ASP A 282 51.83 -0.64 -14.74
N SER A 283 51.71 0.68 -14.55
CA SER A 283 52.73 1.64 -15.00
C SER A 283 54.09 1.43 -14.33
N GLN A 284 54.13 1.11 -13.03
CA GLN A 284 55.40 0.81 -12.35
C GLN A 284 56.04 -0.48 -12.87
N VAL A 285 55.26 -1.53 -13.09
CA VAL A 285 55.77 -2.80 -13.65
C VAL A 285 56.36 -2.59 -15.05
N LEU A 286 55.66 -1.86 -15.92
CA LEU A 286 56.13 -1.55 -17.27
C LEU A 286 57.45 -0.77 -17.26
N ASN A 287 57.55 0.28 -16.43
CA ASN A 287 58.80 1.05 -16.29
C ASN A 287 59.96 0.19 -15.77
N THR A 288 59.69 -0.78 -14.88
CA THR A 288 60.73 -1.67 -14.35
C THR A 288 61.24 -2.63 -15.42
N LEU A 289 60.36 -3.12 -16.31
CA LEU A 289 60.72 -3.99 -17.43
C LEU A 289 61.50 -3.24 -18.53
N GLU A 290 61.21 -1.96 -18.77
CA GLU A 290 61.99 -1.13 -19.71
C GLU A 290 63.41 -0.86 -19.20
N VAL A 291 63.60 -0.62 -17.90
CA VAL A 291 64.94 -0.40 -17.30
C VAL A 291 65.80 -1.68 -17.33
N GLN A 292 65.18 -2.86 -17.39
CA GLN A 292 65.88 -4.15 -17.45
C GLN A 292 66.28 -4.58 -18.87
N ARG A 293 65.85 -3.87 -19.92
CA ARG A 293 66.14 -4.17 -21.33
C ARG A 293 67.26 -3.28 -21.87
#